data_AF-A0A928N7P6-F1
#
_entry.id   AF-A0A928N7P6-F1
#
_cell.length_a   1.000
_cell.length_b   1.000
_cell.length_c   1.000
_cell.angle_alpha   90.00
_cell.angle_beta   90.00
_cell.angle_gamma   90.00
#
_symmetry.space_group_name_H-M   'P 1'
#
loop_
_entity.id
_entity.type
_entity.pdbx_description
1 polymer ?
#
loop_
_entity_poly.entity_id
_entity_poly.type
_entity_poly.pdbx_seq_one_letter_code
_entity_poly.pdbx_strand_id
1 'polypeptide(L)'
;MKKLGFVKIMSLVLCMVLLFSFMPTMTFAANSANFRAAKDILPGGQGVGFSDVPDSGGSVRGLEASGDSVCLRDSEWLKYDLSNLELGTYQLSIVAACKSPMTVTIMVNEETPLKKKVVKQTFDYNVYEETVIGEITITDPKSIMRIKNTGKNAGYISNIVLVSTEILEQKAALLNEERPYKMSYLPCIIEAENFDAGPSGVAYGDADEGNTGRAYRPDVDVDIWEDGDMRYVSMVSNDWMTYTVQCDIPGNYDLIMKLVDGMEGSKIRVFMDGYEVIRLVPDTALPIGTMKEAVAGTFNIGKGTHTLRIKCLDGDINLDYLRFRKSSAEGIDISDTLALRTWEESKEISDEDYVDAVRVINPVEREIYVDASASINGDGSESAPFNTIEAAKEYVKTINKNMSGDIVVNLKGDFKIDETLVFGVEDSGKDIYNVIYRGEDGASIHGGRKVTGWKQAEGSPLWQTKLEDVEGFRQLYIGENRGVPSRSEWMY
;
A
#
# COMPACT_ATOMS: atom_id res chain seq x y z
N MET A 1 -33.79 -63.50 -22.96
CA MET A 1 -34.39 -62.47 -22.09
C MET A 1 -33.39 -61.31 -22.03
N LYS A 2 -33.45 -60.31 -22.93
CA LYS A 2 -34.13 -58.97 -22.80
C LYS A 2 -33.54 -58.17 -21.62
N LYS A 3 -32.96 -56.95 -21.70
CA LYS A 3 -32.94 -55.75 -22.60
C LYS A 3 -31.62 -54.95 -22.34
N LEU A 4 -30.92 -54.29 -23.28
CA LEU A 4 -31.07 -52.91 -23.85
C LEU A 4 -31.30 -51.79 -22.79
N GLY A 5 -30.67 -50.60 -22.81
CA GLY A 5 -29.89 -49.83 -23.81
C GLY A 5 -29.14 -48.62 -23.14
N PHE A 6 -28.05 -48.06 -23.69
CA PHE A 6 -27.91 -46.98 -24.70
C PHE A 6 -28.35 -45.55 -24.26
N VAL A 7 -27.41 -44.57 -24.38
CA VAL A 7 -27.52 -43.16 -24.90
C VAL A 7 -26.97 -41.98 -24.02
N LYS A 8 -26.01 -41.22 -24.62
CA LYS A 8 -25.56 -39.77 -24.53
C LYS A 8 -24.92 -39.22 -23.23
N ILE A 9 -23.71 -38.64 -23.21
CA ILE A 9 -23.12 -37.41 -23.81
C ILE A 9 -23.77 -36.08 -23.32
N MET A 10 -23.07 -35.30 -22.46
CA MET A 10 -22.72 -33.87 -22.66
C MET A 10 -21.95 -33.24 -21.46
N SER A 11 -21.07 -32.31 -21.80
CA SER A 11 -20.09 -31.51 -21.02
C SER A 11 -20.66 -30.45 -20.05
N LEU A 12 -19.83 -30.04 -19.05
CA LEU A 12 -19.49 -28.65 -18.60
C LEU A 12 -18.73 -28.78 -17.24
N VAL A 13 -17.42 -28.51 -17.11
CA VAL A 13 -16.71 -27.22 -16.93
C VAL A 13 -17.31 -26.31 -15.84
N LEU A 14 -16.65 -26.23 -14.67
CA LEU A 14 -16.37 -24.99 -13.91
C LEU A 14 -15.32 -25.32 -12.82
N CYS A 15 -14.04 -25.06 -13.07
CA CYS A 15 -13.31 -23.90 -12.54
C CYS A 15 -13.38 -23.80 -11.00
N MET A 16 -12.57 -24.61 -10.31
CA MET A 16 -12.24 -24.43 -8.90
C MET A 16 -10.83 -23.83 -8.88
N VAL A 17 -10.78 -22.52 -8.66
CA VAL A 17 -9.57 -21.72 -8.52
C VAL A 17 -8.74 -22.28 -7.36
N LEU A 18 -7.43 -22.29 -7.61
CA LEU A 18 -6.34 -22.79 -6.78
C LEU A 18 -6.58 -22.58 -5.27
N LEU A 19 -6.67 -23.70 -4.57
CA LEU A 19 -6.44 -23.79 -3.14
C LEU A 19 -5.01 -23.33 -2.84
N PHE A 20 -4.90 -22.20 -2.14
CA PHE A 20 -3.73 -21.84 -1.34
C PHE A 20 -3.34 -23.05 -0.48
N SER A 21 -2.28 -23.74 -0.86
CA SER A 21 -1.72 -24.84 -0.07
C SER A 21 -0.52 -24.33 0.73
N PHE A 22 -0.65 -24.43 2.06
CA PHE A 22 0.38 -24.22 3.08
C PHE A 22 0.87 -22.78 3.27
N MET A 23 -0.01 -21.90 3.76
CA MET A 23 0.44 -20.99 4.82
C MET A 23 0.16 -21.68 6.16
N PRO A 24 1.11 -21.69 7.11
CA PRO A 24 0.78 -22.07 8.48
C PRO A 24 -0.38 -21.19 8.93
N THR A 25 -1.30 -21.74 9.72
CA THR A 25 -2.28 -20.94 10.46
C THR A 25 -1.51 -20.03 11.39
N MET A 26 -1.06 -18.88 10.88
CA MET A 26 -0.71 -17.73 11.68
C MET A 26 -2.03 -17.31 12.32
N THR A 27 -2.18 -17.65 13.58
CA THR A 27 -3.10 -16.94 14.45
C THR A 27 -2.65 -15.48 14.39
N PHE A 28 -3.37 -14.63 13.66
CA PHE A 28 -3.07 -13.20 13.59
C PHE A 28 -3.30 -12.65 15.00
N ALA A 29 -2.22 -12.42 15.72
CA ALA A 29 -2.27 -11.66 16.95
C ALA A 29 -2.58 -10.21 16.58
N ALA A 30 -3.53 -9.66 17.31
CA ALA A 30 -3.95 -8.29 17.14
C ALA A 30 -2.90 -7.34 17.79
N ASN A 31 -2.88 -6.08 17.36
CA ASN A 31 -2.54 -4.89 18.15
C ASN A 31 -1.20 -4.16 17.97
N SER A 32 -1.39 -2.98 17.38
CA SER A 32 -0.97 -1.64 17.78
C SER A 32 0.51 -1.22 17.67
N ALA A 33 0.76 -0.23 16.82
CA ALA A 33 1.89 0.69 16.88
C ALA A 33 1.47 1.85 17.80
N ASN A 34 1.83 1.77 19.07
CA ASN A 34 1.47 2.80 20.04
C ASN A 34 2.58 3.82 20.14
N PHE A 35 2.24 5.05 19.81
CA PHE A 35 3.09 6.20 20.02
C PHE A 35 2.53 6.96 21.23
N ARG A 36 3.37 7.17 22.25
CA ARG A 36 3.02 8.01 23.41
C ARG A 36 3.85 9.27 23.33
N ALA A 37 3.23 10.44 23.46
CA ALA A 37 4.01 11.65 23.68
C ALA A 37 4.72 11.51 25.03
N ALA A 38 5.94 12.04 25.14
CA ALA A 38 6.72 11.94 26.37
C ALA A 38 5.98 12.58 27.56
N LYS A 39 5.17 13.60 27.30
CA LYS A 39 4.30 14.28 28.27
C LYS A 39 3.09 13.45 28.73
N ASP A 40 2.71 12.38 28.03
CA ASP A 40 1.54 11.54 28.36
C ASP A 40 1.84 10.56 29.50
N ILE A 41 2.44 11.09 30.56
CA ILE A 41 2.81 10.35 31.75
C ILE A 41 1.59 9.98 32.58
N LEU A 42 1.76 8.95 33.40
CA LEU A 42 0.80 8.56 34.43
C LEU A 42 0.40 9.79 35.28
N PRO A 43 -0.89 10.11 35.43
CA PRO A 43 -1.33 11.24 36.25
C PRO A 43 -0.90 11.10 37.71
N GLY A 44 -0.62 12.22 38.38
CA GLY A 44 -0.34 12.24 39.84
C GLY A 44 0.84 13.10 40.28
N GLY A 45 1.58 13.72 39.36
CA GLY A 45 2.62 14.68 39.70
C GLY A 45 3.95 14.06 40.17
N GLN A 46 4.78 14.88 40.83
CA GLN A 46 6.08 14.50 41.39
C GLN A 46 5.95 13.30 42.36
N GLY A 47 6.80 12.29 42.18
CA GLY A 47 6.82 11.07 42.98
C GLY A 47 5.80 10.01 42.55
N VAL A 48 4.80 10.36 41.72
CA VAL A 48 3.79 9.43 41.21
C VAL A 48 4.03 9.15 39.73
N GLY A 49 3.81 10.16 38.89
CA GLY A 49 3.91 10.10 37.43
C GLY A 49 5.29 10.43 36.88
N PHE A 50 6.03 11.28 37.59
CA PHE A 50 7.41 11.63 37.25
C PHE A 50 8.23 11.90 38.52
N SER A 51 9.54 11.99 38.37
CA SER A 51 10.42 12.59 39.38
C SER A 51 11.40 13.50 38.68
N ASP A 52 11.31 14.78 39.03
CA ASP A 52 12.31 15.80 38.75
C ASP A 52 13.32 15.86 39.92
N VAL A 53 14.60 16.04 39.62
CA VAL A 53 15.66 16.17 40.62
C VAL A 53 15.80 17.67 40.96
N PRO A 54 15.82 18.06 42.25
CA PRO A 54 15.88 19.47 42.61
C PRO A 54 17.11 20.17 42.02
N ASP A 55 16.95 21.44 41.64
CA ASP A 55 18.08 22.31 41.32
C ASP A 55 19.05 22.37 42.51
N SER A 56 20.28 22.82 42.27
CA SER A 56 21.33 23.05 43.28
C SER A 56 20.92 24.00 44.44
N GLY A 57 19.73 24.61 44.39
CA GLY A 57 19.09 25.39 45.46
C GLY A 57 17.93 24.73 46.21
N GLY A 58 17.61 23.45 45.95
CA GLY A 58 16.61 22.68 46.71
C GLY A 58 15.15 22.86 46.30
N SER A 59 14.85 23.69 45.28
CA SER A 59 13.52 23.77 44.68
C SER A 59 13.36 22.67 43.62
N VAL A 60 12.30 21.87 43.73
CA VAL A 60 11.87 20.95 42.67
C VAL A 60 11.29 21.81 41.56
N ARG A 61 11.87 21.78 40.36
CA ARG A 61 11.21 22.34 39.18
C ARG A 61 10.05 21.40 38.83
N GLY A 62 8.99 21.94 38.23
CA GLY A 62 8.02 21.08 37.59
C GLY A 62 8.67 20.43 36.37
N LEU A 63 8.05 19.36 35.85
CA LEU A 63 8.51 18.70 34.64
C LEU A 63 8.81 19.71 33.52
N GLU A 64 10.06 19.76 33.05
CA GLU A 64 10.46 20.68 32.00
C GLU A 64 10.00 20.16 30.63
N ALA A 65 8.80 20.58 30.23
CA ALA A 65 8.22 20.26 28.94
C ALA A 65 8.31 21.45 27.97
N SER A 66 8.62 21.17 26.70
CA SER A 66 8.54 22.12 25.59
C SER A 66 7.73 21.49 24.48
N GLY A 67 6.46 21.90 24.34
CA GLY A 67 5.50 21.20 23.48
C GLY A 67 5.23 19.80 24.02
N ASP A 68 5.45 18.78 23.18
CA ASP A 68 5.25 17.37 23.53
C ASP A 68 6.49 16.71 24.14
N SER A 69 7.63 17.40 24.08
CA SER A 69 8.91 16.91 24.57
C SER A 69 9.14 17.21 26.04
N VAL A 70 9.78 16.26 26.73
CA VAL A 70 10.14 16.33 28.15
C VAL A 70 11.64 16.18 28.29
N CYS A 71 12.27 17.14 28.99
CA CYS A 71 13.67 17.01 29.38
C CYS A 71 13.81 15.93 30.47
N LEU A 72 14.73 14.98 30.28
CA LEU A 72 15.02 13.93 31.24
C LEU A 72 16.50 13.97 31.64
N ARG A 73 16.80 14.52 32.81
CA ARG A 73 18.17 14.65 33.34
C ARG A 73 18.59 13.47 34.19
N ASP A 74 19.86 13.50 34.61
CA ASP A 74 20.43 12.49 35.52
C ASP A 74 19.48 12.19 36.68
N SER A 75 19.16 10.91 36.83
CA SER A 75 18.36 10.36 37.92
C SER A 75 16.87 10.71 37.91
N GLU A 76 16.39 11.54 36.97
CA GLU A 76 14.97 11.79 36.72
C GLU A 76 14.28 10.57 36.08
N TRP A 77 12.97 10.47 36.27
CA TRP A 77 12.17 9.39 35.68
C TRP A 77 10.75 9.81 35.32
N LEU A 78 10.17 9.10 34.34
CA LEU A 78 8.79 9.23 33.86
C LEU A 78 8.09 7.87 33.96
N LYS A 79 6.80 7.86 34.30
CA LYS A 79 5.96 6.65 34.29
C LYS A 79 4.85 6.75 33.26
N TYR A 80 4.50 5.60 32.69
CA TYR A 80 3.46 5.47 31.67
C TYR A 80 2.54 4.31 32.04
N ASP A 81 1.24 4.55 31.91
CA ASP A 81 0.21 3.53 32.02
C ASP A 81 0.15 2.73 30.71
N LEU A 82 0.37 1.42 30.79
CA LEU A 82 0.33 0.52 29.63
C LEU A 82 -0.98 -0.28 29.57
N SER A 83 -2.00 0.06 30.35
CA SER A 83 -3.23 -0.74 30.46
C SER A 83 -4.07 -0.84 29.19
N ASN A 84 -3.87 0.07 28.24
CA ASN A 84 -4.51 0.01 26.92
C ASN A 84 -3.75 -0.89 25.92
N LEU A 85 -2.63 -1.49 26.33
CA LEU A 85 -1.86 -2.40 25.48
C LEU A 85 -2.31 -3.84 25.70
N GLU A 86 -2.25 -4.63 24.64
CA GLU A 86 -2.41 -6.08 24.76
C GLU A 86 -1.23 -6.73 25.47
N LEU A 87 -1.47 -7.95 25.96
CA LEU A 87 -0.41 -8.76 26.53
C LEU A 87 0.47 -9.26 25.39
N GLY A 88 1.78 -9.09 25.53
CA GLY A 88 2.70 -9.42 24.45
C GLY A 88 4.07 -8.78 24.63
N THR A 89 4.94 -9.01 23.65
CA THR A 89 6.28 -8.40 23.61
C THR A 89 6.27 -7.24 22.63
N TYR A 90 6.87 -6.14 23.05
CA TYR A 90 6.93 -4.89 22.30
C TYR A 90 8.38 -4.45 22.15
N GLN A 91 8.78 -4.07 20.93
CA GLN A 91 9.97 -3.28 20.72
C GLN A 91 9.69 -1.86 21.24
N LEU A 92 10.52 -1.40 22.16
CA LEU A 92 10.50 -0.06 22.72
C LEU A 92 11.57 0.79 22.03
N SER A 93 11.14 1.91 21.47
CA SER A 93 12.01 2.99 21.02
C SER A 93 11.74 4.29 21.77
N ILE A 94 12.77 5.12 21.85
CA ILE A 94 12.69 6.48 22.39
C ILE A 94 13.08 7.44 21.27
N VAL A 95 12.19 8.38 20.95
CA VAL A 95 12.47 9.49 20.05
C VAL A 95 12.96 10.66 20.90
N ALA A 96 14.22 11.04 20.72
CA ALA A 96 14.83 12.05 21.57
C ALA A 96 15.87 12.90 20.84
N ALA A 97 16.10 14.09 21.39
CA ALA A 97 17.16 15.01 21.01
C ALA A 97 18.19 15.12 22.15
N CYS A 98 19.44 14.78 21.87
CA CYS A 98 20.51 14.68 22.88
C CYS A 98 21.83 15.25 22.34
N LYS A 99 22.42 16.23 23.03
CA LYS A 99 23.77 16.75 22.69
C LYS A 99 24.90 15.78 23.02
N SER A 100 24.65 14.76 23.84
CA SER A 100 25.57 13.68 24.17
C SER A 100 24.74 12.43 24.47
N PRO A 101 25.26 11.20 24.31
CA PRO A 101 24.46 10.00 24.48
C PRO A 101 23.84 9.95 25.88
N MET A 102 22.51 9.77 25.94
CA MET A 102 21.77 9.62 27.21
C MET A 102 21.68 8.13 27.56
N THR A 103 21.71 7.78 28.85
CA THR A 103 21.62 6.38 29.29
C THR A 103 20.36 6.16 30.08
N VAL A 104 19.48 5.28 29.62
CA VAL A 104 18.19 4.99 30.27
C VAL A 104 18.14 3.57 30.84
N THR A 105 17.30 3.40 31.85
CA THR A 105 16.89 2.10 32.38
C THR A 105 15.37 2.05 32.36
N ILE A 106 14.83 0.96 31.80
CA ILE A 106 13.40 0.73 31.64
C ILE A 106 12.97 -0.30 32.67
N MET A 107 11.89 0.01 33.38
CA MET A 107 11.26 -0.88 34.34
C MET A 107 9.80 -1.09 33.99
N VAL A 108 9.31 -2.32 34.16
CA VAL A 108 7.90 -2.69 33.95
C VAL A 108 7.48 -3.49 35.18
N ASN A 109 6.44 -3.05 35.88
CA ASN A 109 5.94 -3.70 37.10
C ASN A 109 7.03 -4.04 38.13
N GLU A 110 7.93 -3.08 38.39
CA GLU A 110 9.09 -3.19 39.29
C GLU A 110 10.25 -4.07 38.79
N GLU A 111 10.06 -4.84 37.72
CA GLU A 111 11.15 -5.53 37.03
C GLU A 111 11.94 -4.56 36.15
N THR A 112 13.20 -4.90 35.85
CA THR A 112 14.12 -4.05 35.06
C THR A 112 14.60 -4.79 33.81
N PRO A 113 13.74 -5.00 32.79
CA PRO A 113 14.09 -5.79 31.61
C PRO A 113 15.22 -5.16 30.78
N LEU A 114 15.32 -3.82 30.76
CA LEU A 114 16.32 -3.11 29.96
C LEU A 114 17.15 -2.18 30.84
N LYS A 115 18.40 -2.56 31.12
CA LYS A 115 19.31 -1.84 32.01
C LYS A 115 20.40 -1.13 31.22
N LYS A 116 20.64 0.16 31.53
CA LYS A 116 21.71 0.99 30.95
C LYS A 116 21.73 0.98 29.42
N LYS A 117 20.57 1.16 28.79
CA LYS A 117 20.45 1.31 27.34
C LYS A 117 20.83 2.72 26.92
N VAL A 118 21.41 2.86 25.74
CA VAL A 118 21.91 4.14 25.22
C VAL A 118 20.89 4.70 24.25
N VAL A 119 20.49 5.96 24.48
CA VAL A 119 19.78 6.79 23.50
C VAL A 119 20.84 7.53 22.70
N LYS A 120 20.76 7.46 21.36
CA LYS A 120 21.81 7.99 20.48
C LYS A 120 21.90 9.52 20.57
N GLN A 121 23.09 10.04 20.33
CA GLN A 121 23.34 11.47 20.27
C GLN A 121 22.89 12.02 18.91
N THR A 122 22.17 13.14 18.93
CA THR A 122 21.74 13.89 17.74
C THR A 122 22.50 15.20 17.56
N PHE A 123 23.40 15.53 18.49
CA PHE A 123 24.26 16.73 18.52
C PHE A 123 23.52 18.07 18.69
N ASP A 124 22.19 18.10 18.54
CA ASP A 124 21.33 19.27 18.70
C ASP A 124 20.07 18.89 19.49
N TYR A 125 19.57 19.80 20.34
CA TYR A 125 18.33 19.61 21.08
C TYR A 125 17.05 19.85 20.25
N ASN A 126 17.21 20.29 19.00
CA ASN A 126 16.10 20.47 18.06
C ASN A 126 16.03 19.36 17.00
N VAL A 127 17.00 18.43 17.00
CA VAL A 127 17.03 17.28 16.09
C VAL A 127 16.67 16.05 16.89
N TYR A 128 15.48 15.52 16.62
CA TYR A 128 14.94 14.33 17.27
C TYR A 128 15.12 13.14 16.36
N GLU A 129 15.62 12.05 16.93
CA GLU A 129 15.73 10.79 16.20
C GLU A 129 15.29 9.62 17.09
N GLU A 130 14.72 8.61 16.45
CA GLU A 130 14.34 7.37 17.12
C GLU A 130 15.56 6.51 17.44
N THR A 131 15.61 5.98 18.67
CA THR A 131 16.55 4.93 19.08
C THR A 131 15.79 3.72 19.61
N VAL A 132 16.01 2.55 19.00
CA VAL A 132 15.54 1.26 19.53
C VAL A 132 16.28 0.95 20.83
N ILE A 133 15.53 0.80 21.92
CA ILE A 133 16.06 0.56 23.27
C ILE A 133 16.15 -0.94 23.57
N GLY A 134 15.19 -1.71 23.06
CA GLY A 134 15.09 -3.15 23.19
C GLY A 134 13.64 -3.58 23.40
N GLU A 135 13.46 -4.84 23.78
CA GLU A 135 12.13 -5.42 23.96
C GLU A 135 11.66 -5.38 25.42
N ILE A 136 10.37 -5.15 25.63
CA ILE A 136 9.69 -5.31 26.90
C ILE A 136 8.49 -6.24 26.73
N THR A 137 8.13 -6.98 27.78
CA THR A 137 6.96 -7.85 27.77
C THR A 137 5.92 -7.33 28.74
N ILE A 138 4.67 -7.26 28.29
CA ILE A 138 3.49 -6.90 29.06
C ILE A 138 2.76 -8.19 29.41
N THR A 139 2.73 -8.51 30.69
CA THR A 139 2.11 -9.74 31.22
C THR A 139 0.89 -9.48 32.08
N ASP A 140 0.60 -8.21 32.38
CA ASP A 140 -0.54 -7.76 33.18
C ASP A 140 -1.24 -6.57 32.50
N PRO A 141 -2.57 -6.58 32.32
CA PRO A 141 -3.32 -5.46 31.73
C PRO A 141 -3.31 -4.18 32.59
N LYS A 142 -2.66 -4.18 33.76
CA LYS A 142 -2.43 -2.98 34.60
C LYS A 142 -0.97 -2.57 34.63
N SER A 143 -0.20 -2.98 33.63
CA SER A 143 1.24 -2.75 33.63
C SER A 143 1.60 -1.27 33.62
N ILE A 144 2.59 -0.90 34.42
CA ILE A 144 3.16 0.45 34.44
C ILE A 144 4.62 0.36 34.04
N MET A 145 5.01 1.17 33.05
CA MET A 145 6.41 1.34 32.67
C MET A 145 7.01 2.57 33.32
N ARG A 146 8.27 2.49 33.76
CA ARG A 146 9.10 3.61 34.18
C ARG A 146 10.35 3.71 33.31
N ILE A 147 10.56 4.88 32.71
CA ILE A 147 11.82 5.24 32.04
C ILE A 147 12.61 6.12 32.99
N LYS A 148 13.83 5.70 33.35
CA LYS A 148 14.73 6.48 34.21
C LYS A 148 16.01 6.81 33.46
N ASN A 149 16.42 8.07 33.47
CA ASN A 149 17.78 8.40 33.05
C ASN A 149 18.74 7.99 34.19
N THR A 150 19.69 7.14 33.83
CA THR A 150 20.70 6.55 34.72
C THR A 150 22.13 6.95 34.32
N GLY A 151 22.26 7.83 33.32
CA GLY A 151 23.50 8.46 32.91
C GLY A 151 23.55 9.93 33.36
N LYS A 152 24.68 10.57 33.08
CA LYS A 152 24.94 11.98 33.46
C LYS A 152 24.38 13.00 32.46
N ASN A 153 24.10 12.57 31.24
CA ASN A 153 23.70 13.45 30.14
C ASN A 153 22.17 13.54 30.09
N ALA A 154 21.66 14.76 29.90
CA ALA A 154 20.24 15.00 29.69
C ALA A 154 19.87 14.90 28.20
N GLY A 155 18.60 14.62 27.95
CA GLY A 155 18.00 14.61 26.61
C GLY A 155 16.55 15.06 26.67
N TYR A 156 16.04 15.60 25.57
CA TYR A 156 14.61 15.85 25.40
C TYR A 156 13.99 14.66 24.71
N ILE A 157 13.08 13.96 25.37
CA ILE A 157 12.31 12.86 24.78
C ILE A 157 11.02 13.47 24.22
N SER A 158 10.71 13.27 22.94
CA SER A 158 9.44 13.70 22.35
C SER A 158 8.39 12.59 22.39
N ASN A 159 8.79 11.36 22.06
CA ASN A 159 7.89 10.23 21.94
C ASN A 159 8.53 8.96 22.47
N ILE A 160 7.65 8.07 22.91
CA ILE A 160 7.95 6.69 23.22
C ILE A 160 7.15 5.85 22.23
N VAL A 161 7.84 4.97 21.53
CA VAL A 161 7.25 4.11 20.52
C VAL A 161 7.25 2.68 21.05
N LEU A 162 6.10 2.04 21.02
CA LEU A 162 5.92 0.64 21.36
C LEU A 162 5.25 -0.05 20.18
N VAL A 163 5.99 -0.93 19.51
CA VAL A 163 5.47 -1.74 18.40
C VAL A 163 5.52 -3.20 18.81
N SER A 164 4.41 -3.92 18.68
CA SER A 164 4.39 -5.37 18.94
C SER A 164 5.44 -6.07 18.08
N THR A 165 6.20 -7.02 18.66
CA THR A 165 7.18 -7.80 17.89
C THR A 165 6.51 -8.67 16.83
N GLU A 166 5.27 -9.10 17.06
CA GLU A 166 4.49 -9.86 16.07
C GLU A 166 4.15 -9.00 14.84
N ILE A 167 3.86 -7.70 15.06
CA ILE A 167 3.68 -6.75 13.95
C ILE A 167 4.99 -6.58 13.20
N LEU A 168 6.11 -6.41 13.91
CA LEU A 168 7.43 -6.29 13.25
C LEU A 168 7.77 -7.54 12.43
N GLU A 169 7.44 -8.73 12.92
CA GLU A 169 7.60 -9.99 12.18
C GLU A 169 6.69 -10.05 10.94
N GLN A 170 5.44 -9.62 11.03
CA GLN A 170 4.53 -9.53 9.89
C GLN A 170 5.03 -8.51 8.85
N LYS A 171 5.46 -7.32 9.29
CA LYS A 171 6.07 -6.31 8.42
C LYS A 171 7.29 -6.87 7.71
N ALA A 172 8.17 -7.57 8.43
CA ALA A 172 9.35 -8.21 7.86
C ALA A 172 8.99 -9.36 6.89
N ALA A 173 7.91 -10.11 7.15
CA ALA A 173 7.42 -11.14 6.24
C ALA A 173 6.94 -10.55 4.91
N LEU A 174 6.17 -9.46 4.94
CA LEU A 174 5.71 -8.75 3.74
C LEU A 174 6.88 -8.25 2.88
N LEU A 175 7.95 -7.76 3.50
CA LEU A 175 9.14 -7.31 2.79
C LEU A 175 9.95 -8.45 2.13
N ASN A 176 9.68 -9.71 2.51
CA ASN A 176 10.26 -10.88 1.87
C ASN A 176 9.43 -11.41 0.70
N GLU A 177 8.27 -10.79 0.40
CA GLU A 177 7.44 -11.14 -0.75
C GLU A 177 7.79 -10.28 -1.98
N GLU A 178 7.43 -10.79 -3.17
CA GLU A 178 7.43 -10.02 -4.42
C GLU A 178 6.36 -8.92 -4.34
N ARG A 179 6.74 -7.67 -4.58
CA ARG A 179 5.84 -6.51 -4.47
C ARG A 179 6.08 -5.49 -5.58
N PRO A 180 5.05 -4.74 -6.01
CA PRO A 180 5.22 -3.68 -6.99
C PRO A 180 6.24 -2.66 -6.50
N TYR A 181 7.31 -2.44 -7.27
CA TYR A 181 8.23 -1.33 -7.04
C TYR A 181 7.62 0.00 -7.55
N LYS A 182 7.01 -0.05 -8.73
CA LYS A 182 6.13 0.98 -9.28
C LYS A 182 4.91 0.33 -9.90
N MET A 183 3.73 0.83 -9.55
CA MET A 183 2.48 0.31 -10.12
C MET A 183 2.31 0.79 -11.57
N SER A 184 2.22 -0.16 -12.51
CA SER A 184 2.05 0.12 -13.94
C SER A 184 0.62 -0.16 -14.39
N TYR A 185 -0.03 0.78 -15.09
CA TYR A 185 -1.43 0.64 -15.55
C TYR A 185 -1.48 0.50 -17.08
N LEU A 186 -1.92 -0.65 -17.60
CA LEU A 186 -1.91 -0.94 -19.03
C LEU A 186 -3.01 -0.15 -19.79
N PRO A 187 -2.75 0.36 -21.00
CA PRO A 187 -1.48 0.33 -21.74
C PRO A 187 -0.46 1.33 -21.19
N CYS A 188 0.82 0.95 -21.13
CA CYS A 188 1.91 1.78 -20.61
C CYS A 188 3.28 1.41 -21.18
N ILE A 189 4.29 2.21 -20.80
CA ILE A 189 5.71 1.84 -20.85
C ILE A 189 6.14 1.51 -19.42
N ILE A 190 6.96 0.48 -19.27
CA ILE A 190 7.56 0.04 -18.01
C ILE A 190 9.07 0.02 -18.25
N GLU A 191 9.83 0.87 -17.56
CA GLU A 191 11.29 0.82 -17.61
C GLU A 191 11.78 -0.51 -17.00
N ALA A 192 12.80 -1.11 -17.59
CA ALA A 192 13.28 -2.43 -17.20
C ALA A 192 13.88 -2.43 -15.78
N GLU A 193 14.52 -1.33 -15.37
CA GLU A 193 15.08 -1.15 -14.04
C GLU A 193 14.03 -0.93 -12.94
N ASN A 194 12.75 -0.74 -13.31
CA ASN A 194 11.62 -0.62 -12.40
C ASN A 194 10.91 -1.96 -12.13
N PHE A 195 11.64 -3.08 -12.22
CA PHE A 195 11.14 -4.40 -11.81
C PHE A 195 10.71 -4.42 -10.34
N ASP A 196 9.86 -5.38 -9.99
CA ASP A 196 9.27 -5.51 -8.66
C ASP A 196 10.32 -5.57 -7.53
N ALA A 197 9.96 -5.09 -6.35
CA ALA A 197 10.81 -5.14 -5.17
C ALA A 197 10.62 -6.46 -4.42
N GLY A 198 11.66 -6.88 -3.72
CA GLY A 198 11.70 -8.15 -2.98
C GLY A 198 13.09 -8.80 -3.07
N PRO A 199 13.31 -9.90 -2.34
CA PRO A 199 14.59 -10.59 -2.34
C PRO A 199 14.95 -11.20 -3.72
N SER A 200 16.25 -11.35 -3.98
CA SER A 200 16.76 -12.17 -5.07
C SER A 200 16.23 -13.61 -4.96
N GLY A 201 15.83 -14.20 -6.08
CA GLY A 201 15.12 -15.46 -6.17
C GLY A 201 13.60 -15.36 -5.98
N VAL A 202 13.07 -14.21 -5.54
CA VAL A 202 11.63 -13.98 -5.30
C VAL A 202 11.06 -13.01 -6.33
N ALA A 203 11.54 -11.76 -6.41
CA ALA A 203 11.06 -10.74 -7.36
C ALA A 203 11.92 -10.63 -8.63
N TYR A 204 13.19 -11.01 -8.54
CA TYR A 204 14.11 -11.10 -9.66
C TYR A 204 15.09 -12.22 -9.40
N GLY A 205 15.78 -12.69 -10.45
CA GLY A 205 16.90 -13.59 -10.32
C GLY A 205 18.05 -13.07 -11.16
N ASP A 206 19.19 -12.93 -10.50
CA ASP A 206 20.48 -12.64 -11.12
C ASP A 206 21.35 -13.89 -10.98
N ALA A 207 21.83 -14.40 -12.11
CA ALA A 207 22.69 -15.57 -12.16
C ALA A 207 24.15 -15.26 -11.81
N ASP A 208 24.55 -13.99 -11.94
CA ASP A 208 25.89 -13.51 -11.61
C ASP A 208 25.85 -12.75 -10.26
N GLU A 209 26.86 -12.97 -9.41
CA GLU A 209 26.86 -12.34 -8.09
C GLU A 209 27.22 -10.84 -8.17
N GLY A 210 26.21 -10.00 -7.91
CA GLY A 210 26.35 -8.60 -7.52
C GLY A 210 26.19 -7.59 -8.66
N ASN A 211 25.76 -6.38 -8.28
CA ASN A 211 25.49 -5.29 -9.22
C ASN A 211 26.77 -4.56 -9.64
N THR A 212 27.29 -4.92 -10.81
CA THR A 212 28.45 -4.32 -11.47
C THR A 212 28.12 -2.93 -12.05
N GLY A 213 26.89 -2.74 -12.53
CA GLY A 213 26.44 -1.47 -13.13
C GLY A 213 26.30 -0.32 -12.11
N ARG A 214 25.85 -0.63 -10.88
CA ARG A 214 25.70 0.25 -9.71
C ARG A 214 24.86 1.51 -9.92
N ALA A 215 24.15 1.64 -11.03
CA ALA A 215 23.29 2.78 -11.32
C ALA A 215 21.85 2.45 -10.94
N TYR A 216 21.17 3.29 -10.16
CA TYR A 216 19.77 3.11 -9.73
C TYR A 216 19.52 1.80 -8.95
N ARG A 217 18.93 1.89 -7.74
CA ARG A 217 18.77 0.73 -6.83
C ARG A 217 20.10 -0.01 -6.58
N PRO A 218 21.13 0.62 -5.99
CA PRO A 218 22.43 -0.03 -5.76
C PRO A 218 22.38 -1.17 -4.72
N ASP A 219 21.22 -1.40 -4.12
CA ASP A 219 20.92 -2.39 -3.09
C ASP A 219 20.37 -3.73 -3.63
N VAL A 220 20.06 -3.82 -4.93
CA VAL A 220 19.71 -5.08 -5.62
C VAL A 220 20.92 -5.66 -6.33
N ASP A 221 20.89 -6.97 -6.62
CA ASP A 221 21.98 -7.66 -7.32
C ASP A 221 21.99 -7.38 -8.84
N VAL A 222 20.82 -7.03 -9.41
CA VAL A 222 20.64 -6.80 -10.86
C VAL A 222 21.60 -5.75 -11.40
N ASP A 223 22.30 -6.10 -12.48
CA ASP A 223 23.16 -5.19 -13.25
C ASP A 223 22.35 -4.09 -13.98
N ILE A 224 22.29 -2.91 -13.35
CA ILE A 224 21.64 -1.72 -13.91
C ILE A 224 22.70 -0.70 -14.32
N TRP A 225 22.66 -0.30 -15.59
CA TRP A 225 23.58 0.66 -16.21
C TRP A 225 22.87 1.97 -16.55
N GLU A 226 23.65 3.05 -16.65
CA GLU A 226 23.18 4.36 -17.09
C GLU A 226 24.02 4.85 -18.29
N ASP A 227 23.36 5.23 -19.37
CA ASP A 227 23.97 5.83 -20.58
C ASP A 227 23.19 7.09 -20.97
N GLY A 228 23.69 8.24 -20.54
CA GLY A 228 22.99 9.52 -20.68
C GLY A 228 21.71 9.54 -19.83
N ASP A 229 20.57 9.79 -20.48
CA ASP A 229 19.26 9.80 -19.82
C ASP A 229 18.59 8.40 -19.79
N MET A 230 19.23 7.38 -20.36
CA MET A 230 18.71 6.01 -20.44
C MET A 230 19.29 5.16 -19.31
N ARG A 231 18.44 4.32 -18.71
CA ARG A 231 18.87 3.22 -17.87
C ARG A 231 18.44 1.91 -18.50
N TYR A 232 19.23 0.87 -18.28
CA TYR A 232 18.90 -0.45 -18.80
C TYR A 232 19.42 -1.54 -17.87
N VAL A 233 18.76 -2.68 -17.92
CA VAL A 233 19.17 -3.89 -17.21
C VAL A 233 19.95 -4.79 -18.17
N SER A 234 21.11 -5.26 -17.74
CA SER A 234 21.80 -6.37 -18.38
C SER A 234 21.25 -7.69 -17.83
N MET A 235 20.89 -8.61 -18.71
CA MET A 235 20.38 -9.94 -18.35
C MET A 235 21.18 -11.02 -19.06
N VAL A 236 21.92 -11.81 -18.28
CA VAL A 236 22.64 -12.98 -18.76
C VAL A 236 21.75 -14.23 -18.71
N SER A 237 22.35 -15.36 -19.06
CA SER A 237 21.64 -16.64 -19.13
C SER A 237 21.08 -17.05 -17.78
N ASN A 238 19.76 -17.24 -17.74
CA ASN A 238 18.91 -17.58 -16.59
C ASN A 238 18.41 -16.41 -15.76
N ASP A 239 18.79 -15.18 -16.08
CA ASP A 239 18.26 -13.99 -15.40
C ASP A 239 16.79 -13.77 -15.69
N TRP A 240 16.09 -13.20 -14.72
CA TRP A 240 14.71 -12.82 -14.87
C TRP A 240 14.31 -11.68 -13.95
N MET A 241 13.33 -10.90 -14.40
CA MET A 241 12.69 -9.85 -13.61
C MET A 241 11.18 -9.98 -13.69
N THR A 242 10.48 -9.67 -12.60
CA THR A 242 9.02 -9.51 -12.61
C THR A 242 8.57 -8.06 -12.53
N TYR A 243 7.35 -7.82 -12.99
CA TYR A 243 6.68 -6.53 -12.98
C TYR A 243 5.20 -6.74 -12.67
N THR A 244 4.69 -5.99 -11.71
CA THR A 244 3.28 -5.96 -11.37
C THR A 244 2.55 -4.93 -12.25
N VAL A 245 1.52 -5.37 -12.97
CA VAL A 245 0.73 -4.53 -13.87
C VAL A 245 -0.77 -4.60 -13.56
N GLN A 246 -1.46 -3.47 -13.61
CA GLN A 246 -2.91 -3.37 -13.54
C GLN A 246 -3.50 -3.23 -14.94
N CYS A 247 -4.40 -4.13 -15.32
CA CYS A 247 -5.17 -4.05 -16.55
C CYS A 247 -6.63 -3.74 -16.24
N ASP A 248 -7.06 -2.51 -16.53
CA ASP A 248 -8.47 -2.12 -16.35
C ASP A 248 -9.33 -2.47 -17.58
N ILE A 249 -8.70 -2.61 -18.75
CA ILE A 249 -9.37 -2.83 -20.03
C ILE A 249 -8.88 -4.16 -20.63
N PRO A 250 -9.53 -5.30 -20.36
CA PRO A 250 -9.08 -6.61 -20.84
C PRO A 250 -9.03 -6.66 -22.37
N GLY A 251 -8.16 -7.49 -22.93
CA GLY A 251 -8.06 -7.69 -24.38
C GLY A 251 -6.67 -8.12 -24.82
N ASN A 252 -6.45 -8.13 -26.13
CA ASN A 252 -5.14 -8.43 -26.68
C ASN A 252 -4.23 -7.21 -26.56
N TYR A 253 -3.00 -7.42 -26.13
CA TYR A 253 -1.95 -6.42 -26.04
C TYR A 253 -0.72 -6.89 -26.81
N ASP A 254 -0.13 -5.98 -27.58
CA ASP A 254 1.19 -6.13 -28.17
C ASP A 254 2.23 -5.73 -27.12
N LEU A 255 3.19 -6.61 -26.88
CA LEU A 255 4.40 -6.31 -26.13
C LEU A 255 5.52 -5.93 -27.11
N ILE A 256 6.11 -4.76 -26.89
CA ILE A 256 7.29 -4.28 -27.60
C ILE A 256 8.38 -4.08 -26.58
N MET A 257 9.58 -4.56 -26.89
CA MET A 257 10.73 -4.44 -26.01
C MET A 257 11.77 -3.57 -26.71
N LYS A 258 12.31 -2.56 -26.02
CA LYS A 258 13.49 -1.85 -26.50
C LYS A 258 14.72 -2.53 -25.90
N LEU A 259 15.46 -3.24 -26.75
CA LEU A 259 16.58 -4.07 -26.31
C LEU A 259 17.70 -4.10 -27.36
N VAL A 260 18.88 -4.56 -26.94
CA VAL A 260 19.95 -5.04 -27.81
C VAL A 260 20.38 -6.43 -27.36
N ASP A 261 20.58 -7.31 -28.33
CA ASP A 261 21.17 -8.63 -28.16
C ASP A 261 22.69 -8.48 -28.09
N GLY A 262 23.23 -8.63 -26.87
CA GLY A 262 24.67 -8.61 -26.59
C GLY A 262 25.37 -9.88 -27.08
N MET A 263 24.63 -10.99 -27.11
CA MET A 263 25.08 -12.27 -27.65
C MET A 263 24.13 -12.75 -28.75
N GLU A 264 24.45 -12.41 -30.01
CA GLU A 264 23.63 -12.77 -31.19
C GLU A 264 23.05 -14.19 -31.10
N GLY A 265 21.72 -14.26 -31.03
CA GLY A 265 20.98 -15.51 -30.85
C GLY A 265 20.46 -15.73 -29.43
N SER A 266 20.41 -14.69 -28.58
CA SER A 266 19.81 -14.78 -27.24
C SER A 266 18.35 -15.22 -27.27
N LYS A 267 17.91 -15.86 -26.19
CA LYS A 267 16.58 -16.49 -26.07
C LYS A 267 15.82 -15.84 -24.93
N ILE A 268 14.64 -15.29 -25.23
CA ILE A 268 13.78 -14.63 -24.24
C ILE A 268 12.49 -15.41 -24.09
N ARG A 269 12.03 -15.57 -22.85
CA ARG A 269 10.67 -16.02 -22.54
C ARG A 269 9.95 -14.97 -21.73
N VAL A 270 8.68 -14.78 -22.04
CA VAL A 270 7.78 -13.90 -21.30
C VAL A 270 6.68 -14.74 -20.69
N PHE A 271 6.40 -14.51 -19.42
CA PHE A 271 5.31 -15.16 -18.69
C PHE A 271 4.33 -14.11 -18.19
N MET A 272 3.04 -14.41 -18.27
CA MET A 272 1.97 -13.65 -17.62
C MET A 272 1.28 -14.57 -16.62
N ASP A 273 1.23 -14.17 -15.36
CA ASP A 273 0.66 -14.96 -14.25
C ASP A 273 1.23 -16.40 -14.18
N GLY A 274 2.53 -16.53 -14.47
CA GLY A 274 3.24 -17.82 -14.49
C GLY A 274 3.07 -18.64 -15.78
N TYR A 275 2.23 -18.22 -16.73
CA TYR A 275 2.05 -18.89 -18.02
C TYR A 275 2.94 -18.29 -19.10
N GLU A 276 3.68 -19.11 -19.85
CA GLU A 276 4.49 -18.65 -20.98
C GLU A 276 3.57 -18.09 -22.08
N VAL A 277 3.71 -16.79 -22.40
CA VAL A 277 2.92 -16.08 -23.42
C VAL A 277 3.73 -15.73 -24.67
N ILE A 278 5.04 -15.53 -24.53
CA ILE A 278 5.94 -15.25 -25.65
C ILE A 278 7.22 -16.08 -25.51
N ARG A 279 7.72 -16.54 -26.66
CA ARG A 279 8.99 -17.22 -26.81
C ARG A 279 9.75 -16.62 -28.00
N LEU A 280 10.89 -15.98 -27.73
CA LEU A 280 11.84 -15.51 -28.74
C LEU A 280 13.05 -16.46 -28.72
N VAL A 281 13.28 -17.14 -29.84
CA VAL A 281 14.34 -18.15 -30.05
C VAL A 281 15.35 -17.65 -31.09
N PRO A 282 16.51 -18.29 -31.29
CA PRO A 282 17.63 -17.70 -32.06
C PRO A 282 17.30 -17.29 -33.50
N ASP A 283 16.26 -17.86 -34.12
CA ASP A 283 15.78 -17.46 -35.46
C ASP A 283 14.90 -16.18 -35.43
N THR A 284 14.66 -15.62 -34.24
CA THR A 284 13.94 -14.36 -34.03
C THR A 284 14.98 -13.25 -34.06
N ALA A 285 14.89 -12.36 -35.04
CA ALA A 285 15.85 -11.27 -35.21
C ALA A 285 15.72 -10.24 -34.07
N LEU A 286 16.41 -10.48 -32.96
CA LEU A 286 16.62 -9.48 -31.93
C LEU A 286 17.55 -8.39 -32.46
N PRO A 287 17.40 -7.12 -32.04
CA PRO A 287 18.29 -6.05 -32.47
C PRO A 287 19.73 -6.30 -32.04
N ILE A 288 20.68 -6.28 -32.99
CA ILE A 288 22.12 -6.38 -32.70
C ILE A 288 22.81 -5.01 -32.79
N GLY A 289 23.87 -4.83 -31.99
CA GLY A 289 24.78 -3.68 -32.00
C GLY A 289 24.23 -2.37 -31.42
N THR A 290 22.92 -2.11 -31.49
CA THR A 290 22.27 -0.93 -30.91
C THR A 290 20.86 -1.26 -30.41
N MET A 291 20.45 -0.60 -29.32
CA MET A 291 19.11 -0.73 -28.71
C MET A 291 18.00 -0.30 -29.68
N LYS A 292 17.08 -1.21 -30.01
CA LYS A 292 15.91 -0.90 -30.86
C LYS A 292 14.64 -1.54 -30.30
N GLU A 293 13.51 -0.97 -30.66
CA GLU A 293 12.22 -1.60 -30.43
C GLU A 293 12.05 -2.82 -31.32
N ALA A 294 11.66 -3.95 -30.71
CA ALA A 294 11.23 -5.15 -31.40
C ALA A 294 9.87 -5.59 -30.85
N VAL A 295 8.93 -5.94 -31.73
CA VAL A 295 7.65 -6.51 -31.33
C VAL A 295 7.91 -7.94 -30.84
N ALA A 296 7.72 -8.18 -29.54
CA ALA A 296 7.92 -9.49 -28.94
C ALA A 296 6.73 -10.43 -29.23
N GLY A 297 5.51 -9.89 -29.26
CA GLY A 297 4.31 -10.64 -29.62
C GLY A 297 3.03 -10.04 -29.09
N THR A 298 1.91 -10.70 -29.36
CA THR A 298 0.57 -10.28 -28.95
C THR A 298 -0.08 -11.38 -28.11
N PHE A 299 -0.64 -11.03 -26.96
CA PHE A 299 -1.35 -11.99 -26.10
C PHE A 299 -2.51 -11.31 -25.35
N ASN A 300 -3.44 -12.11 -24.85
CA ASN A 300 -4.60 -11.60 -24.12
C ASN A 300 -4.24 -11.34 -22.64
N ILE A 301 -4.70 -10.21 -22.11
CA ILE A 301 -4.58 -9.84 -20.70
C ILE A 301 -6.00 -9.63 -20.16
N GLY A 302 -6.28 -10.26 -19.01
CA GLY A 302 -7.55 -10.13 -18.31
C GLY A 302 -7.72 -8.77 -17.63
N LYS A 303 -8.85 -8.56 -16.96
CA LYS A 303 -9.02 -7.39 -16.08
C LYS A 303 -8.46 -7.76 -14.71
N GLY A 304 -7.67 -6.88 -14.11
CA GLY A 304 -7.12 -7.06 -12.78
C GLY A 304 -5.63 -6.80 -12.70
N THR A 305 -5.06 -7.14 -11.54
CA THR A 305 -3.61 -7.12 -11.32
C THR A 305 -2.99 -8.42 -11.84
N HIS A 306 -1.87 -8.30 -12.53
CA HIS A 306 -1.16 -9.40 -13.16
C HIS A 306 0.35 -9.29 -12.90
N THR A 307 1.04 -10.43 -12.94
CA THR A 307 2.50 -10.49 -12.85
C THR A 307 3.10 -10.84 -14.20
N LEU A 308 3.92 -9.95 -14.74
CA LEU A 308 4.70 -10.17 -15.95
C LEU A 308 6.11 -10.60 -15.55
N ARG A 309 6.65 -11.69 -16.14
CA ARG A 309 8.05 -12.07 -16.00
C ARG A 309 8.76 -12.07 -17.34
N ILE A 310 9.89 -11.37 -17.43
CA ILE A 310 10.82 -11.47 -18.55
C ILE A 310 11.99 -12.33 -18.11
N LYS A 311 12.35 -13.33 -18.91
CA LYS A 311 13.48 -14.24 -18.63
C LYS A 311 14.42 -14.32 -19.83
N CYS A 312 15.70 -14.04 -19.61
CA CYS A 312 16.77 -14.43 -20.51
C CYS A 312 17.07 -15.91 -20.24
N LEU A 313 16.72 -16.78 -21.18
CA LEU A 313 16.91 -18.23 -21.01
C LEU A 313 18.36 -18.64 -21.29
N ASP A 314 18.97 -17.99 -22.28
CA ASP A 314 20.29 -18.29 -22.82
C ASP A 314 20.72 -17.08 -23.64
N GLY A 315 21.94 -16.59 -23.45
CA GLY A 315 22.44 -15.36 -24.07
C GLY A 315 22.74 -14.23 -23.09
N ASP A 316 22.80 -13.02 -23.65
CA ASP A 316 23.13 -11.75 -23.01
C ASP A 316 22.29 -10.66 -23.71
N ILE A 317 21.38 -10.04 -22.97
CA ILE A 317 20.53 -8.96 -23.47
C ILE A 317 20.66 -7.74 -22.60
N ASN A 318 20.66 -6.57 -23.22
CA ASN A 318 20.43 -5.31 -22.51
C ASN A 318 19.02 -4.84 -22.83
N LEU A 319 18.21 -4.64 -21.81
CA LEU A 319 16.80 -4.28 -21.90
C LEU A 319 16.56 -2.90 -21.28
N ASP A 320 16.03 -1.97 -22.07
CA ASP A 320 15.71 -0.59 -21.68
C ASP A 320 14.27 -0.51 -21.14
N TYR A 321 13.27 -0.84 -21.96
CA TYR A 321 11.87 -0.85 -21.50
C TYR A 321 10.98 -1.87 -22.20
N LEU A 322 9.82 -2.07 -21.59
CA LEU A 322 8.68 -2.83 -22.07
C LEU A 322 7.53 -1.87 -22.39
N ARG A 323 6.97 -1.93 -23.61
CA ARG A 323 5.80 -1.15 -24.01
C ARG A 323 4.63 -2.07 -24.31
N PHE A 324 3.53 -1.85 -23.61
CA PHE A 324 2.25 -2.50 -23.83
C PHE A 324 1.32 -1.60 -24.63
N ARG A 325 0.86 -2.07 -25.78
CA ARG A 325 -0.16 -1.40 -26.59
C ARG A 325 -1.36 -2.32 -26.73
N LYS A 326 -2.60 -1.82 -26.60
CA LYS A 326 -3.76 -2.64 -26.90
C LYS A 326 -3.77 -2.97 -28.40
N SER A 327 -3.80 -4.24 -28.73
CA SER A 327 -3.86 -4.72 -30.10
C SER A 327 -5.25 -4.40 -30.66
N SER A 328 -5.32 -3.72 -31.80
CA SER A 328 -6.60 -3.34 -32.40
C SER A 328 -7.19 -4.52 -33.18
N ALA A 329 -8.49 -4.80 -33.02
CA ALA A 329 -9.20 -5.68 -33.93
C ALA A 329 -9.37 -5.05 -35.34
N GLU A 330 -9.20 -3.73 -35.47
CA GLU A 330 -9.35 -2.96 -36.72
C GLU A 330 -8.44 -1.71 -36.80
N GLY A 331 -7.13 -1.84 -36.59
CA GLY A 331 -6.17 -0.78 -36.95
C GLY A 331 -6.30 0.56 -36.22
N ILE A 332 -6.94 0.61 -35.04
CA ILE A 332 -6.91 1.80 -34.19
C ILE A 332 -5.58 1.84 -33.44
N ASP A 333 -4.68 2.70 -33.91
CA ASP A 333 -3.52 3.16 -33.16
C ASP A 333 -4.00 4.06 -32.01
N ILE A 334 -4.03 3.52 -30.79
CA ILE A 334 -4.31 4.30 -29.57
C ILE A 334 -3.03 4.93 -28.99
N SER A 335 -1.94 5.06 -29.75
CA SER A 335 -0.80 5.89 -29.37
C SER A 335 -1.16 7.37 -29.18
N ASP A 336 -2.39 7.78 -29.54
CA ASP A 336 -2.92 9.13 -29.37
C ASP A 336 -3.99 9.26 -28.27
N THR A 337 -3.91 8.48 -27.19
CA THR A 337 -4.59 8.86 -25.94
C THR A 337 -3.70 9.83 -25.16
N LEU A 338 -4.09 11.11 -25.14
CA LEU A 338 -3.78 12.11 -24.12
C LEU A 338 -4.22 11.68 -22.68
N ALA A 339 -4.25 10.38 -22.42
CA ALA A 339 -4.74 9.69 -21.23
C ALA A 339 -3.95 8.40 -20.92
N LEU A 340 -2.76 8.21 -21.52
CA LEU A 340 -1.72 7.44 -20.82
C LEU A 340 -1.53 8.19 -19.51
N ARG A 341 -1.87 7.60 -18.36
CA ARG A 341 -1.38 8.13 -17.07
C ARG A 341 0.12 8.26 -17.27
N THR A 342 0.60 9.49 -17.29
CA THR A 342 2.00 9.72 -17.66
C THR A 342 2.84 8.92 -16.69
N TRP A 343 3.89 8.29 -17.19
CA TRP A 343 4.88 7.55 -16.42
C TRP A 343 5.36 8.33 -15.17
N GLU A 344 5.34 9.67 -15.23
CA GLU A 344 5.57 10.61 -14.12
C GLU A 344 4.62 10.43 -12.91
N GLU A 345 3.44 9.84 -13.09
CA GLU A 345 2.48 9.58 -12.00
C GLU A 345 2.77 8.26 -11.26
N SER A 346 3.58 7.36 -11.82
CA SER A 346 3.96 6.12 -11.13
C SER A 346 5.09 6.39 -10.13
N LYS A 347 4.70 6.70 -8.90
CA LYS A 347 5.63 6.91 -7.79
C LYS A 347 6.21 5.56 -7.36
N GLU A 348 7.50 5.57 -7.02
CA GLU A 348 8.12 4.47 -6.26
C GLU A 348 7.31 4.21 -5.00
N ILE A 349 6.99 2.94 -4.78
CA ILE A 349 6.36 2.49 -3.56
C ILE A 349 7.49 2.14 -2.61
N SER A 350 7.70 2.98 -1.59
CA SER A 350 8.69 2.69 -0.56
C SER A 350 8.28 1.45 0.24
N ASP A 351 9.24 0.76 0.85
CA ASP A 351 8.94 -0.38 1.73
C ASP A 351 8.00 0.02 2.87
N GLU A 352 8.14 1.24 3.40
CA GLU A 352 7.25 1.79 4.42
C GLU A 352 5.84 2.02 3.86
N ASP A 353 5.72 2.69 2.71
CA ASP A 353 4.42 2.89 2.03
C ASP A 353 3.76 1.56 1.68
N TYR A 354 4.52 0.56 1.23
CA TYR A 354 4.01 -0.76 0.91
C TYR A 354 3.51 -1.48 2.14
N VAL A 355 4.29 -1.52 3.22
CA VAL A 355 3.91 -2.22 4.45
C VAL A 355 2.75 -1.52 5.17
N ASP A 356 2.62 -0.20 5.02
CA ASP A 356 1.49 0.54 5.57
C ASP A 356 0.24 0.43 4.67
N ALA A 357 0.40 0.32 3.35
CA ALA A 357 -0.69 0.16 2.38
C ALA A 357 -1.20 -1.30 2.29
N VAL A 358 -0.27 -2.26 2.27
CA VAL A 358 -0.53 -3.69 2.45
C VAL A 358 -0.77 -3.88 3.93
N ARG A 359 -2.03 -3.56 4.29
CA ARG A 359 -2.66 -3.82 5.58
C ARG A 359 -1.89 -4.91 6.31
N VAL A 360 -1.22 -4.53 7.41
CA VAL A 360 -1.14 -5.43 8.56
C VAL A 360 -2.56 -6.00 8.67
N ILE A 361 -2.75 -7.30 8.42
CA ILE A 361 -4.08 -7.89 8.35
C ILE A 361 -4.65 -7.81 9.76
N ASN A 362 -5.30 -6.70 10.05
CA ASN A 362 -6.07 -6.55 11.26
C ASN A 362 -7.22 -7.55 11.14
N PRO A 363 -7.50 -8.35 12.18
CA PRO A 363 -8.70 -9.15 12.19
C PRO A 363 -9.90 -8.22 11.95
N VAL A 364 -10.85 -8.64 11.11
CA VAL A 364 -12.11 -7.89 10.95
C VAL A 364 -12.95 -8.14 12.20
N GLU A 365 -13.13 -7.11 13.03
CA GLU A 365 -13.98 -7.20 14.22
C GLU A 365 -15.46 -7.13 13.84
N ARG A 366 -15.79 -6.36 12.80
CA ARG A 366 -17.18 -6.14 12.40
C ARG A 366 -17.32 -5.94 10.90
N GLU A 367 -18.28 -6.66 10.33
CA GLU A 367 -18.82 -6.33 9.00
C GLU A 367 -20.18 -5.64 9.14
N ILE A 368 -20.36 -4.56 8.38
CA ILE A 368 -21.59 -3.77 8.27
C ILE A 368 -21.99 -3.80 6.80
N TYR A 369 -23.27 -4.02 6.51
CA TYR A 369 -23.79 -4.09 5.16
C TYR A 369 -24.68 -2.90 4.86
N VAL A 370 -24.46 -2.32 3.68
CA VAL A 370 -25.24 -1.21 3.15
C VAL A 370 -25.70 -1.59 1.76
N ASP A 371 -27.01 -1.62 1.55
CA ASP A 371 -27.60 -1.93 0.25
C ASP A 371 -28.55 -0.81 -0.14
N ALA A 372 -28.29 -0.17 -1.28
CA ALA A 372 -29.08 0.95 -1.78
C ALA A 372 -30.58 0.62 -1.98
N SER A 373 -30.94 -0.66 -2.05
CA SER A 373 -32.31 -1.15 -2.19
C SER A 373 -32.96 -1.59 -0.87
N ALA A 374 -32.23 -1.51 0.26
CA ALA A 374 -32.69 -1.96 1.56
C ALA A 374 -33.79 -1.10 2.19
N SER A 375 -34.38 -1.63 3.26
CA SER A 375 -35.37 -0.93 4.08
C SER A 375 -34.74 0.21 4.88
N ILE A 376 -35.50 1.29 5.11
CA ILE A 376 -35.04 2.49 5.84
C ILE A 376 -34.64 2.26 7.31
N ASN A 377 -34.96 1.09 7.87
CA ASN A 377 -34.73 0.74 9.27
C ASN A 377 -33.79 -0.45 9.43
N GLY A 378 -32.89 -0.68 8.48
CA GLY A 378 -31.82 -1.67 8.62
C GLY A 378 -30.92 -1.39 9.82
N ASP A 379 -30.35 -2.43 10.40
CA ASP A 379 -29.41 -2.36 11.52
C ASP A 379 -27.94 -2.55 11.09
N GLY A 380 -27.71 -2.73 9.79
CA GLY A 380 -26.39 -2.93 9.22
C GLY A 380 -25.93 -4.39 9.21
N SER A 381 -26.75 -5.34 9.65
CA SER A 381 -26.50 -6.76 9.46
C SER A 381 -26.71 -7.19 8.00
N GLU A 382 -26.14 -8.32 7.60
CA GLU A 382 -26.35 -8.87 6.25
C GLU A 382 -27.85 -9.12 5.95
N SER A 383 -28.61 -9.52 6.97
CA SER A 383 -30.05 -9.77 6.86
C SER A 383 -30.92 -8.50 6.87
N ALA A 384 -30.38 -7.38 7.37
CA ALA A 384 -31.08 -6.10 7.48
C ALA A 384 -30.09 -4.94 7.25
N PRO A 385 -29.54 -4.81 6.03
CA PRO A 385 -28.51 -3.81 5.73
C PRO A 385 -29.06 -2.38 5.86
N PHE A 386 -28.18 -1.44 6.19
CA PHE A 386 -28.53 -0.02 6.10
C PHE A 386 -28.87 0.34 4.65
N ASN A 387 -29.81 1.26 4.45
CA ASN A 387 -30.18 1.71 3.11
C ASN A 387 -29.35 2.91 2.61
N THR A 388 -28.54 3.52 3.47
CA THR A 388 -27.68 4.66 3.11
C THR A 388 -26.28 4.56 3.73
N ILE A 389 -25.31 5.19 3.08
CA ILE A 389 -23.92 5.23 3.56
C ILE A 389 -23.83 6.09 4.82
N GLU A 390 -24.65 7.14 4.93
CA GLU A 390 -24.75 8.02 6.08
C GLU A 390 -25.23 7.27 7.33
N ALA A 391 -26.19 6.35 7.19
CA ALA A 391 -26.67 5.53 8.31
C ALA A 391 -25.57 4.60 8.84
N ALA A 392 -24.82 3.96 7.93
CA ALA A 392 -23.67 3.15 8.30
C ALA A 392 -22.58 3.99 8.99
N LYS A 393 -22.30 5.18 8.46
CA LYS A 393 -21.35 6.13 9.02
C LYS A 393 -21.71 6.54 10.45
N GLU A 394 -22.97 6.92 10.70
CA GLU A 394 -23.42 7.26 12.06
C GLU A 394 -23.34 6.05 13.01
N TYR A 395 -23.60 4.84 12.52
CA TYR A 395 -23.44 3.62 13.32
C TYR A 395 -21.97 3.35 13.65
N VAL A 396 -21.06 3.46 12.68
CA VAL A 396 -19.61 3.28 12.88
C VAL A 396 -19.07 4.18 13.99
N LYS A 397 -19.47 5.46 14.04
CA LYS A 397 -19.07 6.41 15.10
C LYS A 397 -19.40 5.92 16.52
N THR A 398 -20.38 5.03 16.66
CA THR A 398 -20.78 4.48 17.97
C THR A 398 -19.87 3.36 18.45
N ILE A 399 -19.19 2.67 17.52
CA ILE A 399 -18.40 1.46 17.81
C ILE A 399 -16.89 1.65 17.57
N ASN A 400 -16.48 2.67 16.81
CA ASN A 400 -15.07 2.88 16.44
C ASN A 400 -14.17 3.46 17.57
N LYS A 401 -14.65 3.54 18.81
CA LYS A 401 -13.86 4.11 19.93
C LYS A 401 -12.94 3.10 20.60
N ASN A 402 -13.35 1.83 20.63
CA ASN A 402 -12.66 0.74 21.32
C ASN A 402 -12.51 -0.45 20.37
N MET A 403 -11.91 -0.21 19.20
CA MET A 403 -11.75 -1.24 18.19
C MET A 403 -10.75 -2.29 18.67
N SER A 404 -11.03 -3.56 18.37
CA SER A 404 -10.10 -4.69 18.50
C SER A 404 -9.82 -5.35 17.15
N GLY A 405 -10.23 -4.69 16.06
CA GLY A 405 -10.09 -5.14 14.69
C GLY A 405 -10.68 -4.11 13.72
N ASP A 406 -10.48 -4.32 12.42
CA ASP A 406 -11.04 -3.44 11.40
C ASP A 406 -12.58 -3.53 11.39
N ILE A 407 -13.22 -2.38 11.14
CA ILE A 407 -14.65 -2.31 10.83
C ILE A 407 -14.77 -2.18 9.32
N VAL A 408 -15.43 -3.14 8.68
CA VAL A 408 -15.61 -3.18 7.22
C VAL A 408 -17.08 -2.88 6.89
N VAL A 409 -17.30 -1.87 6.06
CA VAL A 409 -18.61 -1.47 5.53
C VAL A 409 -18.71 -1.90 4.06
N ASN A 410 -19.53 -2.91 3.80
CA ASN A 410 -19.79 -3.49 2.49
C ASN A 410 -20.93 -2.72 1.79
N LEU A 411 -20.61 -2.04 0.70
CA LEU A 411 -21.55 -1.28 -0.10
C LEU A 411 -22.05 -2.12 -1.28
N LYS A 412 -23.37 -2.12 -1.49
CA LYS A 412 -24.03 -2.80 -2.61
C LYS A 412 -25.07 -1.91 -3.27
N GLY A 413 -25.06 -1.87 -4.61
CA GLY A 413 -26.04 -1.15 -5.42
C GLY A 413 -25.65 0.30 -5.75
N ASP A 414 -26.63 1.05 -6.27
CA ASP A 414 -26.43 2.41 -6.80
C ASP A 414 -26.88 3.48 -5.81
N PHE A 415 -25.94 4.08 -5.10
CA PHE A 415 -26.17 5.15 -4.15
C PHE A 415 -26.24 6.50 -4.86
N LYS A 416 -27.38 7.17 -4.73
CA LYS A 416 -27.56 8.56 -5.18
C LYS A 416 -27.40 9.47 -3.98
N ILE A 417 -26.49 10.43 -4.09
CA ILE A 417 -26.24 11.41 -3.04
C ILE A 417 -26.54 12.80 -3.60
N ASP A 418 -27.33 13.58 -2.87
CA ASP A 418 -27.64 14.96 -3.26
C ASP A 418 -26.72 15.97 -2.54
N GLU A 419 -25.94 15.49 -1.56
CA GLU A 419 -24.99 16.25 -0.76
C GLU A 419 -23.63 15.51 -0.68
N THR A 420 -22.56 16.27 -0.44
CA THR A 420 -21.22 15.70 -0.28
C THR A 420 -21.15 14.83 0.98
N LEU A 421 -20.78 13.56 0.82
CA LEU A 421 -20.45 12.68 1.93
C LEU A 421 -19.09 13.11 2.52
N VAL A 422 -19.11 13.76 3.68
CA VAL A 422 -17.90 14.24 4.38
C VAL A 422 -17.47 13.19 5.40
N PHE A 423 -16.21 12.79 5.43
CA PHE A 423 -15.64 11.95 6.50
C PHE A 423 -14.69 12.79 7.36
N GLY A 424 -14.94 12.81 8.68
CA GLY A 424 -14.12 13.49 9.68
C GLY A 424 -13.27 12.52 10.51
N VAL A 425 -12.47 13.06 11.42
CA VAL A 425 -11.62 12.27 12.33
C VAL A 425 -12.41 11.36 13.28
N GLU A 426 -13.68 11.69 13.51
CA GLU A 426 -14.63 10.90 14.28
C GLU A 426 -15.11 9.64 13.54
N ASP A 427 -14.94 9.57 12.22
CA ASP A 427 -15.34 8.44 11.38
C ASP A 427 -14.20 7.45 11.14
N SER A 428 -12.97 7.87 11.48
CA SER A 428 -11.77 7.06 11.33
C SER A 428 -11.73 5.92 12.34
N GLY A 429 -11.00 4.87 12.00
CA GLY A 429 -10.58 3.90 13.00
C GLY A 429 -9.63 4.50 14.05
N LYS A 430 -9.35 3.74 15.10
CA LYS A 430 -8.47 4.12 16.20
C LYS A 430 -7.25 3.21 16.25
N ASP A 431 -6.17 3.75 16.83
CA ASP A 431 -4.87 3.10 16.95
C ASP A 431 -4.35 2.64 15.58
N ILE A 432 -4.29 1.34 15.32
CA ILE A 432 -3.89 0.79 14.02
C ILE A 432 -5.06 0.25 13.19
N TYR A 433 -6.28 0.30 13.71
CA TYR A 433 -7.44 -0.26 13.04
C TYR A 433 -8.07 0.72 12.09
N ASN A 434 -8.68 0.17 11.06
CA ASN A 434 -9.29 0.91 9.97
C ASN A 434 -10.82 0.79 10.03
N VAL A 435 -11.47 1.87 9.61
CA VAL A 435 -12.85 1.81 9.13
C VAL A 435 -12.77 1.80 7.60
N ILE A 436 -13.16 0.69 6.97
CA ILE A 436 -13.00 0.46 5.54
C ILE A 436 -14.37 0.44 4.89
N TYR A 437 -14.64 1.38 3.98
CA TYR A 437 -15.77 1.29 3.07
C TYR A 437 -15.33 0.62 1.78
N ARG A 438 -15.93 -0.51 1.42
CA ARG A 438 -15.63 -1.24 0.18
C ARG A 438 -16.90 -1.53 -0.62
N GLY A 439 -16.80 -1.44 -1.95
CA GLY A 439 -17.90 -1.81 -2.84
C GLY A 439 -17.81 -3.28 -3.25
N GLU A 440 -18.91 -4.00 -3.14
CA GLU A 440 -19.09 -5.33 -3.73
C GLU A 440 -19.87 -5.21 -5.05
N ASP A 441 -19.57 -6.10 -6.02
CA ASP A 441 -20.36 -6.30 -7.23
C ASP A 441 -20.74 -5.02 -8.03
N GLY A 442 -19.80 -4.07 -8.14
CA GLY A 442 -20.01 -2.85 -8.94
C GLY A 442 -20.86 -1.77 -8.27
N ALA A 443 -20.93 -1.78 -6.93
CA ALA A 443 -21.52 -0.69 -6.16
C ALA A 443 -21.01 0.68 -6.61
N SER A 444 -21.91 1.66 -6.66
CA SER A 444 -21.63 2.94 -7.29
C SER A 444 -22.21 4.10 -6.47
N ILE A 445 -21.51 5.24 -6.46
CA ILE A 445 -21.93 6.45 -5.74
C ILE A 445 -21.97 7.59 -6.75
N HIS A 446 -23.13 8.22 -6.92
CA HIS A 446 -23.32 9.27 -7.90
C HIS A 446 -23.97 10.50 -7.28
N GLY A 447 -23.26 11.62 -7.34
CA GLY A 447 -23.80 12.96 -7.08
C GLY A 447 -24.44 13.62 -8.31
N GLY A 448 -24.56 12.88 -9.41
CA GLY A 448 -25.03 13.38 -10.69
C GLY A 448 -26.56 13.48 -10.74
N ARG A 449 -27.07 14.66 -11.08
CA ARG A 449 -28.50 14.81 -11.39
C ARG A 449 -28.82 14.26 -12.78
N LYS A 450 -29.85 13.42 -12.90
CA LYS A 450 -30.33 12.96 -14.20
C LYS A 450 -30.89 14.16 -14.99
N VAL A 451 -30.29 14.44 -16.14
CA VAL A 451 -30.74 15.51 -17.03
C VAL A 451 -31.73 14.95 -18.05
N THR A 452 -32.93 15.52 -18.10
CA THR A 452 -34.01 15.15 -19.03
C THR A 452 -34.31 16.28 -20.03
N GLY A 453 -35.25 16.07 -20.96
CA GLY A 453 -35.74 17.13 -21.87
C GLY A 453 -34.86 17.39 -23.11
N TRP A 454 -33.99 16.45 -23.47
CA TRP A 454 -33.13 16.55 -24.64
C TRP A 454 -33.92 16.61 -25.95
N LYS A 455 -33.54 17.54 -26.82
CA LYS A 455 -34.04 17.69 -28.19
C LYS A 455 -32.90 17.96 -29.16
N GLN A 456 -33.04 17.54 -30.41
CA GLN A 456 -32.08 17.90 -31.45
C GLN A 456 -32.18 19.39 -31.79
N ALA A 457 -31.05 20.06 -31.95
CA ALA A 457 -30.99 21.45 -32.40
C ALA A 457 -31.38 21.54 -33.88
N GLU A 458 -32.20 22.53 -34.23
CA GLU A 458 -32.71 22.69 -35.59
C GLU A 458 -31.55 22.93 -36.58
N GLY A 459 -31.52 22.16 -37.67
CA GLY A 459 -30.46 22.24 -38.68
C GLY A 459 -29.08 21.75 -38.22
N SER A 460 -28.97 21.04 -37.09
CA SER A 460 -27.69 20.62 -36.50
C SER A 460 -27.72 19.16 -36.02
N PRO A 461 -26.58 18.44 -36.05
CA PRO A 461 -26.47 17.11 -35.44
C PRO A 461 -26.43 17.16 -33.90
N LEU A 462 -26.39 18.34 -33.29
CA LEU A 462 -26.25 18.52 -31.85
C LEU A 462 -27.56 18.29 -31.09
N TRP A 463 -27.45 17.75 -29.88
CA TRP A 463 -28.53 17.62 -28.90
C TRP A 463 -28.42 18.68 -27.82
N GLN A 464 -29.54 19.27 -27.42
CA GLN A 464 -29.61 20.32 -26.41
C GLN A 464 -30.76 20.09 -25.43
N THR A 465 -30.58 20.56 -24.19
CA THR A 465 -31.63 20.64 -23.16
C THR A 465 -31.40 21.89 -22.32
N LYS A 466 -32.44 22.37 -21.63
CA LYS A 466 -32.33 23.51 -20.71
C LYS A 466 -32.08 22.97 -19.31
N LEU A 467 -31.00 23.43 -18.69
CA LEU A 467 -30.69 23.17 -17.28
C LEU A 467 -31.17 24.36 -16.47
N GLU A 468 -32.19 24.15 -15.63
CA GLU A 468 -32.57 25.14 -14.63
C GLU A 468 -31.63 24.95 -13.41
N ASP A 469 -31.21 26.07 -12.83
CA ASP A 469 -30.39 26.16 -11.62
C ASP A 469 -28.97 25.55 -11.69
N VAL A 470 -28.37 25.46 -12.88
CA VAL A 470 -26.94 25.13 -13.03
C VAL A 470 -26.27 26.15 -13.94
N GLU A 471 -25.37 26.94 -13.35
CA GLU A 471 -24.53 27.90 -14.09
C GLU A 471 -23.48 27.21 -14.96
N GLY A 472 -23.06 26.00 -14.59
CA GLY A 472 -22.12 25.19 -15.35
C GLY A 472 -21.89 23.82 -14.75
N PHE A 473 -21.42 22.87 -15.56
CA PHE A 473 -21.08 21.52 -15.12
C PHE A 473 -19.72 21.12 -15.70
N ARG A 474 -18.94 20.34 -14.96
CA ARG A 474 -17.61 19.87 -15.39
C ARG A 474 -17.66 18.53 -16.13
N GLN A 475 -18.73 17.77 -15.90
CA GLN A 475 -18.88 16.40 -16.38
C GLN A 475 -20.34 16.16 -16.78
N LEU A 476 -20.53 15.50 -17.92
CA LEU A 476 -21.80 14.99 -18.42
C LEU A 476 -21.55 13.54 -18.83
N TYR A 477 -22.48 12.65 -18.52
CA TYR A 477 -22.41 11.24 -18.92
C TYR A 477 -23.68 10.84 -19.67
N ILE A 478 -23.52 10.03 -20.71
CA ILE A 478 -24.59 9.44 -21.52
C ILE A 478 -24.41 7.92 -21.47
N GLY A 479 -25.22 7.25 -20.63
CA GLY A 479 -24.91 5.89 -20.21
C GLY A 479 -23.59 5.85 -19.45
N GLU A 480 -22.67 4.97 -19.83
CA GLU A 480 -21.33 4.86 -19.24
C GLU A 480 -20.30 5.80 -19.88
N ASN A 481 -20.65 6.48 -20.98
CA ASN A 481 -19.72 7.31 -21.74
C ASN A 481 -19.75 8.76 -21.28
N ARG A 482 -18.57 9.38 -21.09
CA ARG A 482 -18.46 10.81 -20.85
C ARG A 482 -18.89 11.58 -22.11
N GLY A 483 -19.94 12.39 -21.98
CA GLY A 483 -20.41 13.28 -23.04
C GLY A 483 -19.46 14.47 -23.20
N VAL A 484 -19.14 14.81 -24.46
CA VAL A 484 -18.36 16.00 -24.79
C VAL A 484 -19.34 17.15 -25.03
N PRO A 485 -19.33 18.21 -24.20
CA PRO A 485 -20.16 19.38 -24.44
C PRO A 485 -19.70 20.06 -25.74
N SER A 486 -20.64 20.52 -26.57
CA SER A 486 -20.32 21.43 -27.67
C SER A 486 -19.69 22.69 -27.07
N ARG A 487 -18.53 23.13 -27.59
CA ARG A 487 -17.75 24.27 -27.06
C ARG A 487 -18.67 25.43 -26.67
N SER A 488 -18.72 25.75 -25.38
CA SER A 488 -19.28 27.02 -24.89
C SER A 488 -18.31 28.15 -25.24
N GLU A 489 -18.84 29.33 -25.53
CA GLU A 489 -18.10 30.56 -25.92
C GLU A 489 -17.05 31.06 -24.91
N TRP A 490 -16.94 30.44 -23.73
CA TRP A 490 -15.99 30.81 -22.69
C TRP A 490 -14.82 29.84 -22.65
N MET A 491 -13.74 30.20 -23.34
CA MET A 491 -12.39 29.67 -23.07
C MET A 491 -11.85 30.33 -21.79
N TYR A 492 -11.45 29.52 -20.82
CA TYR A 492 -10.53 29.93 -19.76
C TYR A 492 -9.25 29.12 -19.89
#